data_AF-A0A0W0SUC1-F1
#
_entry.id   AF-A0A0W0SUC1-F1
#
_cell.length_a   1.000
_cell.length_b   1.000
_cell.length_c   1.000
_cell.angle_alpha   90.00
_cell.angle_beta   90.00
_cell.angle_gamma   90.00
#
_symmetry.space_group_name_H-M   'P 1'
#
loop_
_entity.id
_entity.type
_entity.pdbx_description
1 polymer ?
#
loop_
_entity_poly.entity_id
_entity_poly.type
_entity_poly.pdbx_seq_one_letter_code
_entity_poly.pdbx_strand_id
1 'polypeptide(L)'
;MRKRAEKPLPSKQQYTLLLETYARDAMKFLMLRQEEQYLATINQLAKACANLINYHNHPVEEVVKQLQTTMNQAYEANQQSVTERINQYKELRKSINVHTFHGKQENARLIANIDALQKYQKTPLADIILDVITDSFVKARQEHEAEIEQGEFLTSDFSPNIPPG
;
A
#
# COMPACT_ATOMS: atom_id res chain seq x y z
N MET A 1 6.08 21.86 37.98
CA MET A 1 6.35 20.94 36.86
C MET A 1 5.07 20.18 36.52
N ARG A 2 4.40 20.51 35.41
CA ARG A 2 3.22 19.74 34.95
C ARG A 2 3.75 18.48 34.26
N LYS A 3 3.55 17.30 34.87
CA LYS A 3 3.73 16.02 34.17
C LYS A 3 2.82 16.07 32.93
N ARG A 4 3.39 16.07 31.73
CA ARG A 4 2.61 15.78 30.52
C ARG A 4 2.05 14.38 30.76
N ALA A 5 0.72 14.28 30.92
CA ALA A 5 0.07 13.00 30.86
C ALA A 5 0.36 12.44 29.47
N GLU A 6 1.25 11.46 29.38
CA GLU A 6 1.44 10.68 28.17
C GLU A 6 0.06 10.12 27.81
N LYS A 7 -0.41 10.43 26.60
CA LYS A 7 -1.65 9.83 26.10
C LYS A 7 -1.48 8.32 26.22
N PRO A 8 -2.44 7.60 26.83
CA PRO A 8 -2.35 6.16 26.92
C PRO A 8 -2.20 5.58 25.51
N LEU A 9 -1.29 4.62 25.37
CA LEU A 9 -1.10 3.89 24.12
C LEU A 9 -2.46 3.31 23.69
N PRO A 10 -2.85 3.44 22.41
CA PRO A 10 -4.02 2.77 21.87
C PRO A 10 -4.00 1.27 22.18
N SER A 11 -5.20 0.70 22.36
CA SER A 11 -5.33 -0.72 22.65
C SER A 11 -4.88 -1.59 21.48
N LYS A 12 -4.56 -2.86 21.74
CA LYS A 12 -4.24 -3.85 20.69
C LYS A 12 -5.29 -3.84 19.57
N GLN A 13 -6.58 -3.85 19.95
CA GLN A 13 -7.70 -3.82 19.00
C GLN A 13 -7.71 -2.55 18.14
N GLN A 14 -7.41 -1.39 18.72
CA GLN A 14 -7.34 -0.13 17.97
C GLN A 14 -6.19 -0.16 16.96
N TYR A 15 -5.02 -0.68 17.36
CA TYR A 15 -3.90 -0.82 16.43
C TYR A 15 -4.16 -1.86 15.34
N THR A 16 -4.87 -2.96 15.64
CA THR A 16 -5.31 -3.91 14.62
C THR A 16 -6.23 -3.25 13.60
N LEU A 17 -7.21 -2.47 14.03
CA LEU A 17 -8.10 -1.74 13.10
C LEU A 17 -7.34 -0.72 12.24
N LEU A 18 -6.39 0.00 12.83
CA LEU A 18 -5.52 0.93 12.11
C LEU A 18 -4.66 0.20 11.07
N LEU A 19 -4.08 -0.94 11.45
CA LEU A 19 -3.31 -1.79 10.54
C LEU A 19 -4.14 -2.21 9.33
N GLU A 20 -5.36 -2.69 9.54
CA GLU A 20 -6.24 -3.10 8.45
C GLU A 20 -6.62 -1.92 7.54
N THR A 21 -6.92 -0.77 8.13
CA THR A 21 -7.28 0.45 7.39
C THR A 21 -6.11 0.91 6.52
N TYR A 22 -4.92 1.04 7.10
CA TYR A 22 -3.74 1.50 6.38
C TYR A 22 -3.25 0.48 5.36
N ALA A 23 -3.40 -0.83 5.59
CA ALA A 23 -3.07 -1.85 4.60
C ALA A 23 -3.96 -1.74 3.36
N ARG A 24 -5.28 -1.58 3.56
CA ARG A 24 -6.25 -1.37 2.48
C ARG A 24 -5.93 -0.12 1.67
N ASP A 25 -5.66 0.99 2.36
CA ASP A 25 -5.37 2.28 1.74
C ASP A 25 -4.01 2.27 1.02
N ALA A 26 -2.97 1.68 1.62
CA ALA A 26 -1.65 1.55 0.99
C ALA A 26 -1.75 0.78 -0.33
N MET A 27 -2.44 -0.38 -0.32
CA MET A 27 -2.69 -1.15 -1.52
C MET A 27 -3.43 -0.33 -2.59
N LYS A 28 -4.47 0.41 -2.18
CA LYS A 28 -5.24 1.28 -3.09
C LYS A 28 -4.37 2.36 -3.71
N PHE A 29 -3.58 3.09 -2.92
CA PHE A 29 -2.75 4.18 -3.40
C PHE A 29 -1.60 3.69 -4.28
N LEU A 30 -1.02 2.54 -3.94
CA LEU A 30 -0.04 1.87 -4.77
C LEU A 30 -0.65 1.51 -6.14
N MET A 31 -1.83 0.88 -6.14
CA MET A 31 -2.55 0.51 -7.37
C MET A 31 -2.96 1.71 -8.23
N LEU A 32 -3.30 2.82 -7.59
CA LEU A 32 -3.65 4.07 -8.26
C LEU A 32 -2.44 4.93 -8.64
N ARG A 33 -1.21 4.46 -8.36
CA ARG A 33 0.05 5.19 -8.62
C ARG A 33 0.08 6.56 -7.94
N GLN A 34 -0.52 6.65 -6.76
CA GLN A 34 -0.59 7.85 -5.92
C GLN A 34 0.54 7.83 -4.90
N GLU A 35 1.76 8.12 -5.37
CA GLU A 35 3.01 7.93 -4.62
C GLU A 35 3.04 8.68 -3.28
N GLU A 36 2.65 9.96 -3.26
CA GLU A 36 2.64 10.75 -2.02
C GLU A 36 1.69 10.16 -0.97
N GLN A 37 0.49 9.77 -1.38
CA GLN A 37 -0.51 9.15 -0.52
C GLN A 37 -0.04 7.75 -0.05
N TYR A 38 0.61 7.01 -0.95
CA TYR A 38 1.19 5.71 -0.64
C TYR A 38 2.26 5.84 0.44
N LEU A 39 3.27 6.70 0.26
CA LEU A 39 4.34 6.92 1.23
C LEU A 39 3.81 7.39 2.58
N ALA A 40 2.83 8.30 2.59
CA ALA A 40 2.19 8.76 3.81
C ALA A 40 1.47 7.61 4.55
N THR A 41 0.79 6.73 3.80
CA THR A 41 0.07 5.59 4.36
C THR A 41 1.01 4.50 4.85
N ILE A 42 2.07 4.20 4.11
CA ILE A 42 3.13 3.27 4.51
C ILE A 42 3.77 3.71 5.83
N ASN A 43 3.97 5.01 6.02
CA ASN A 43 4.46 5.52 7.30
C ASN A 43 3.51 5.22 8.48
N GLN A 44 2.21 5.41 8.29
CA GLN A 44 1.23 5.09 9.32
C GLN A 44 1.12 3.57 9.57
N LEU A 45 1.20 2.78 8.50
CA LEU A 45 1.19 1.33 8.57
C LEU A 45 2.41 0.81 9.32
N ALA A 46 3.60 1.29 8.98
CA ALA A 46 4.85 0.97 9.66
C ALA A 46 4.78 1.26 11.16
N LYS A 47 4.23 2.42 11.54
CA LYS A 47 3.99 2.77 12.93
C LYS A 47 3.02 1.81 13.62
N ALA A 48 1.93 1.41 12.95
CA ALA A 48 0.97 0.46 13.52
C ALA A 48 1.63 -0.92 13.73
N CYS A 49 2.40 -1.41 12.76
CA CYS A 49 3.18 -2.64 12.85
C CYS A 49 4.15 -2.60 14.04
N ALA A 50 4.99 -1.57 14.13
CA ALA A 50 5.95 -1.41 15.22
C ALA A 50 5.28 -1.41 16.60
N ASN A 51 4.13 -0.73 16.72
CA ASN A 51 3.41 -0.69 17.99
C ASN A 51 2.82 -2.05 18.39
N LEU A 52 2.30 -2.81 17.43
CA LEU A 52 1.78 -4.15 17.69
C LEU A 52 2.88 -5.11 18.12
N ILE A 53 4.04 -5.06 17.46
CA ILE A 53 5.18 -5.93 17.75
C ILE A 53 5.77 -5.56 19.12
N ASN A 54 6.21 -4.31 19.30
CA ASN A 54 7.00 -3.92 20.46
C ASN A 54 6.18 -3.76 21.75
N TYR A 55 4.93 -3.28 21.68
CA TYR A 55 4.16 -2.94 22.89
C TYR A 55 3.03 -3.91 23.19
N HIS A 56 2.58 -4.69 22.20
CA HIS A 56 1.50 -5.66 22.37
C HIS A 56 1.95 -7.11 22.21
N ASN A 57 3.26 -7.35 22.07
CA ASN A 57 3.89 -8.66 21.87
C ASN A 57 3.20 -9.48 20.77
N HIS A 58 2.81 -8.80 19.68
CA HIS A 58 2.15 -9.45 18.55
C HIS A 58 3.23 -10.07 17.66
N PRO A 59 3.20 -11.39 17.40
CA PRO A 59 4.17 -12.03 16.52
C PRO A 59 4.19 -11.42 15.11
N VAL A 60 5.38 -11.27 14.52
CA VAL A 60 5.58 -10.75 13.17
C VAL A 60 4.75 -11.53 12.14
N GLU A 61 4.75 -12.87 12.22
CA GLU A 61 3.99 -13.75 11.32
C GLU A 61 2.47 -13.47 11.38
N GLU A 62 1.92 -13.21 12.56
CA GLU A 62 0.50 -12.88 12.73
C GLU A 62 0.16 -11.51 12.10
N VAL A 63 1.07 -10.53 12.26
CA VAL A 63 0.94 -9.21 11.62
C VAL A 63 0.95 -9.35 10.09
N VAL A 64 1.90 -10.12 9.54
CA VAL A 64 2.00 -10.42 8.09
C VAL A 64 0.72 -11.08 7.60
N LYS A 65 0.23 -12.12 8.29
CA LYS A 65 -1.01 -12.83 7.92
C LYS A 65 -2.23 -11.91 7.93
N GLN A 66 -2.31 -10.98 8.89
CA GLN A 66 -3.40 -10.01 8.97
C GLN A 66 -3.37 -9.04 7.76
N LEU A 67 -2.18 -8.55 7.39
CA LEU A 67 -1.99 -7.69 6.22
C LEU A 67 -2.38 -8.41 4.93
N GLN A 68 -1.91 -9.64 4.74
CA GLN A 68 -2.26 -10.48 3.59
C GLN A 68 -3.77 -10.68 3.51
N THR A 69 -4.42 -11.06 4.61
CA THR A 69 -5.87 -11.29 4.67
C THR A 69 -6.64 -10.03 4.29
N THR A 70 -6.26 -8.90 4.85
CA THR A 70 -6.91 -7.61 4.61
C THR A 70 -6.77 -7.17 3.15
N MET A 71 -5.56 -7.29 2.58
CA MET A 71 -5.31 -6.91 1.19
C MET A 71 -5.99 -7.85 0.20
N ASN A 72 -6.04 -9.15 0.49
CA ASN A 72 -6.83 -10.11 -0.31
C ASN A 72 -8.31 -9.70 -0.35
N GLN A 73 -8.90 -9.37 0.80
CA GLN A 73 -10.30 -8.94 0.88
C GLN A 73 -10.55 -7.59 0.19
N ALA A 74 -9.57 -6.69 0.18
CA ALA A 74 -9.69 -5.37 -0.44
C ALA A 74 -9.42 -5.36 -1.96
N TYR A 75 -8.83 -6.42 -2.50
CA TYR A 75 -8.26 -6.40 -3.84
C TYR A 75 -9.27 -6.07 -4.94
N GLU A 76 -10.44 -6.72 -4.93
CA GLU A 76 -11.47 -6.50 -5.96
C GLU A 76 -11.98 -5.06 -5.98
N ALA A 77 -12.24 -4.48 -4.79
CA ALA A 77 -12.66 -3.09 -4.67
C ALA A 77 -11.57 -2.10 -5.15
N ASN A 78 -10.30 -2.42 -4.89
CA ASN A 78 -9.18 -1.63 -5.37
C ASN A 78 -8.98 -1.76 -6.89
N GLN A 79 -9.18 -2.95 -7.47
CA GLN A 79 -9.22 -3.18 -8.92
C GLN A 79 -10.34 -2.37 -9.60
N GLN A 80 -11.52 -2.32 -8.98
CA GLN A 80 -12.61 -1.48 -9.46
C GLN A 80 -12.21 0.00 -9.43
N SER A 81 -11.58 0.47 -8.35
CA SER A 81 -11.10 1.86 -8.26
C SER A 81 -10.10 2.22 -9.36
N VAL A 82 -9.19 1.30 -9.73
CA VAL A 82 -8.27 1.48 -10.87
C VAL A 82 -9.04 1.59 -12.19
N THR A 83 -10.02 0.72 -12.40
CA THR A 83 -10.86 0.72 -13.60
C THR A 83 -11.65 2.03 -13.74
N GLU A 84 -12.23 2.51 -12.65
CA GLU A 84 -12.93 3.80 -12.59
C GLU A 84 -11.99 4.96 -12.93
N ARG A 85 -10.77 4.97 -12.39
CA ARG A 85 -9.77 6.01 -12.69
C ARG A 85 -9.34 5.98 -14.16
N ILE A 86 -9.15 4.81 -14.74
CA ILE A 86 -8.87 4.66 -16.18
C ILE A 86 -10.01 5.26 -17.00
N ASN A 87 -11.26 4.95 -16.65
CA ASN A 87 -12.43 5.47 -17.37
C ASN A 87 -12.54 6.99 -17.23
N GLN A 88 -12.29 7.55 -16.04
CA GLN A 88 -12.21 9.00 -15.83
C GLN A 88 -11.19 9.66 -16.77
N TYR A 89 -9.98 9.09 -16.90
CA TYR A 89 -8.98 9.62 -17.84
C TYR A 89 -9.41 9.48 -19.30
N LYS A 90 -10.07 8.38 -19.67
CA LYS A 90 -10.63 8.20 -21.03
C LYS A 90 -11.70 9.25 -21.34
N GLU A 91 -12.59 9.54 -20.41
CA GLU A 91 -13.62 10.58 -20.58
C GLU A 91 -13.00 11.98 -20.67
N LEU A 92 -12.03 12.30 -19.79
CA LEU A 92 -11.30 13.58 -19.85
C LEU A 92 -10.63 13.80 -21.21
N ARG A 93 -10.03 12.75 -21.78
CA ARG A 93 -9.41 12.82 -23.11
C ARG A 93 -10.39 13.21 -24.22
N LYS A 94 -11.66 12.82 -24.14
CA LYS A 94 -12.67 13.18 -25.15
C LYS A 94 -12.95 14.69 -25.18
N SER A 95 -12.68 15.39 -24.09
CA SER A 95 -12.88 16.84 -23.98
C SER A 95 -11.67 17.69 -24.40
N ILE A 96 -10.52 17.07 -24.65
CA ILE A 96 -9.28 17.81 -24.95
C ILE A 96 -9.23 18.25 -26.41
N ASN A 97 -8.98 19.54 -26.62
CA ASN A 97 -8.65 20.06 -27.96
C ASN A 97 -7.18 19.80 -28.33
N VAL A 98 -6.94 18.68 -28.99
CA VAL A 98 -5.62 18.21 -29.44
C VAL A 98 -4.98 19.06 -30.55
N HIS A 99 -5.67 20.08 -31.08
CA HIS A 99 -5.08 21.00 -32.06
C HIS A 99 -4.23 22.09 -31.40
N THR A 100 -4.35 22.27 -30.07
CA THR A 100 -3.52 23.19 -29.30
C THR A 100 -2.26 22.51 -28.77
N PHE A 101 -1.17 23.26 -28.60
CA PHE A 101 0.07 22.73 -28.00
C PHE A 101 -0.20 22.13 -26.60
N HIS A 102 -0.92 22.87 -25.75
CA HIS A 102 -1.31 22.41 -24.42
C HIS A 102 -2.19 21.16 -24.47
N GLY A 103 -3.18 21.10 -25.36
CA GLY A 103 -4.04 19.93 -25.50
C GLY A 103 -3.29 18.69 -25.97
N LYS A 104 -2.28 18.81 -26.85
CA LYS A 104 -1.42 17.67 -27.21
C LYS A 104 -0.66 17.14 -26.00
N GLN A 105 -0.05 18.03 -25.22
CA GLN A 105 0.71 17.66 -24.02
C GLN A 105 -0.19 16.99 -22.98
N GLU A 106 -1.37 17.56 -22.73
CA GLU A 106 -2.32 17.02 -21.77
C GLU A 106 -2.84 15.64 -22.20
N ASN A 107 -3.20 15.47 -23.48
CA ASN A 107 -3.64 14.18 -24.00
C ASN A 107 -2.52 13.12 -23.90
N ALA A 108 -1.27 13.48 -24.21
CA ALA A 108 -0.13 12.58 -24.04
C ALA A 108 0.08 12.17 -22.58
N ARG A 109 -0.04 13.12 -21.63
CA ARG A 109 0.02 12.83 -20.19
C ARG A 109 -1.07 11.86 -19.76
N LEU A 110 -2.31 12.06 -20.22
CA LEU A 110 -3.42 11.16 -19.88
C LEU A 110 -3.24 9.77 -20.47
N ILE A 111 -2.69 9.64 -21.68
CA ILE A 111 -2.34 8.33 -22.26
C ILE A 111 -1.31 7.61 -21.38
N ALA A 112 -0.21 8.30 -21.02
CA ALA A 112 0.82 7.72 -20.16
C ALA A 112 0.25 7.25 -18.80
N ASN A 113 -0.65 8.03 -18.21
CA ASN A 113 -1.32 7.66 -16.95
C ASN A 113 -2.24 6.44 -17.13
N ILE A 114 -3.00 6.35 -18.22
CA ILE A 114 -3.84 5.19 -18.53
C ILE A 114 -2.97 3.93 -18.69
N ASP A 115 -1.90 4.02 -19.49
CA ASP A 115 -1.02 2.89 -19.75
C ASP A 115 -0.35 2.39 -18.46
N ALA A 116 0.08 3.31 -17.59
CA ALA A 116 0.65 2.98 -16.30
C ALA A 116 -0.36 2.25 -15.39
N LEU A 117 -1.61 2.74 -15.32
CA LEU A 117 -2.67 2.09 -14.53
C LEU A 117 -3.06 0.72 -15.11
N GLN A 118 -3.12 0.58 -16.43
CA GLN A 118 -3.39 -0.70 -17.09
C GLN A 118 -2.27 -1.71 -16.90
N LYS A 119 -1.02 -1.26 -16.86
CA LYS A 119 0.11 -2.11 -16.49
C LYS A 119 -0.04 -2.60 -15.06
N TYR A 120 -0.37 -1.70 -14.13
CA TYR A 120 -0.51 -2.06 -12.72
C TYR A 120 -1.70 -2.97 -12.43
N GLN A 121 -2.79 -2.81 -13.17
CA GLN A 121 -3.95 -3.71 -13.11
C GLN A 121 -3.60 -5.16 -13.42
N LYS A 122 -2.53 -5.40 -14.20
CA LYS A 122 -2.02 -6.73 -14.55
C LYS A 122 -0.95 -7.24 -13.56
N THR A 123 -0.53 -6.43 -12.59
CA THR A 123 0.43 -6.86 -11.57
C THR A 123 -0.20 -7.97 -10.73
N PRO A 124 0.49 -9.10 -10.52
CA PRO A 124 0.02 -10.15 -9.62
C PRO A 124 -0.28 -9.61 -8.22
N LEU A 125 -1.39 -10.06 -7.61
CA LEU A 125 -1.77 -9.68 -6.25
C LEU A 125 -0.66 -9.98 -5.23
N ALA A 126 0.03 -11.11 -5.39
CA ALA A 126 1.15 -11.49 -4.53
C ALA A 126 2.24 -10.41 -4.53
N ASP A 127 2.61 -9.88 -5.70
CA ASP A 127 3.64 -8.85 -5.81
C ASP A 127 3.18 -7.55 -5.12
N ILE A 128 1.91 -7.15 -5.29
CA ILE A 128 1.34 -5.96 -4.63
C ILE A 128 1.39 -6.11 -3.10
N ILE A 129 1.01 -7.28 -2.60
CA ILE A 129 1.03 -7.58 -1.15
C ILE A 129 2.48 -7.56 -0.64
N LEU A 130 3.41 -8.17 -1.37
CA LEU A 130 4.81 -8.23 -1.01
C LEU A 130 5.43 -6.84 -0.93
N ASP A 131 5.15 -5.96 -1.90
CA ASP A 131 5.64 -4.58 -1.91
C ASP A 131 5.15 -3.81 -0.68
N VAL A 132 3.85 -3.86 -0.38
CA VAL A 132 3.27 -3.17 0.79
C VAL A 132 3.84 -3.70 2.11
N ILE A 133 3.99 -5.02 2.25
CA ILE A 133 4.57 -5.63 3.47
C ILE A 133 6.04 -5.23 3.59
N THR A 134 6.81 -5.35 2.51
CA THR A 134 8.24 -5.02 2.53
C THR A 134 8.46 -3.56 2.91
N ASP A 135 7.77 -2.63 2.26
CA ASP A 135 7.92 -1.20 2.52
C ASP A 135 7.51 -0.84 3.96
N SER A 136 6.41 -1.41 4.45
CA SER A 136 5.96 -1.16 5.83
C SER A 136 6.90 -1.74 6.88
N PHE A 137 7.43 -2.95 6.70
CA PHE A 137 8.31 -3.60 7.67
C PHE A 137 9.72 -3.01 7.66
N VAL A 138 10.27 -2.69 6.48
CA VAL A 138 11.55 -1.98 6.36
C VAL A 138 11.47 -0.64 7.10
N LYS A 139 10.38 0.11 6.90
CA LYS A 139 10.18 1.41 7.55
C LYS A 139 9.88 1.27 9.05
N ALA A 140 9.14 0.25 9.46
CA ALA A 140 8.89 -0.04 10.89
C ALA A 140 10.20 -0.29 11.64
N ARG A 141 11.11 -1.07 11.03
CA ARG A 141 12.43 -1.33 11.60
C ARG A 141 13.31 -0.07 11.62
N GLN A 142 13.36 0.66 10.50
CA GLN A 142 14.27 1.79 10.34
C GLN A 142 13.85 3.04 11.12
N GLU A 143 12.56 3.33 11.23
CA GLU A 143 12.04 4.59 11.76
C GLU A 143 11.27 4.44 13.08
N HIS A 144 10.88 3.22 13.44
CA HIS A 144 10.08 2.94 14.64
C HIS A 144 10.68 1.86 15.55
N GLU A 145 11.94 1.47 15.29
CA GLU A 145 12.70 0.55 16.14
C GLU A 145 11.95 -0.76 16.40
N ALA A 146 11.16 -1.23 15.43
CA ALA A 146 10.46 -2.50 15.54
C ALA A 146 11.47 -3.66 15.63
N GLU A 147 11.29 -4.54 16.60
CA GLU A 147 12.10 -5.76 16.78
C GLU A 147 11.72 -6.79 15.72
N ILE A 148 12.23 -6.59 14.50
CA ILE A 148 11.99 -7.44 13.32
C ILE A 148 13.33 -7.87 12.75
N GLU A 149 13.58 -9.18 12.68
CA GLU A 149 14.77 -9.72 12.03
C GLU A 149 14.71 -9.60 10.50
N GLN A 150 15.88 -9.52 9.85
CA GLN A 150 15.93 -9.51 8.39
C GLN A 150 15.37 -10.82 7.82
N GLY A 151 14.22 -10.73 7.13
CA GLY A 151 13.62 -11.86 6.43
C GLY A 151 12.45 -12.53 7.15
N GLU A 152 12.14 -12.17 8.41
CA GLU A 152 10.97 -12.71 9.14
C GLU A 152 9.64 -12.48 8.41
N PHE A 153 9.55 -11.39 7.65
CA PHE A 153 8.36 -11.04 6.86
C PHE A 153 8.45 -11.50 5.40
N LEU A 154 9.55 -12.15 5.01
CA LEU A 154 9.79 -12.69 3.67
C LEU A 154 9.57 -14.22 3.60
N THR A 155 9.38 -14.90 4.73
CA THR A 155 9.19 -16.35 4.78
C THR A 155 7.71 -16.74 4.86
N SER A 156 7.15 -17.25 3.76
CA SER A 156 6.59 -18.62 3.67
C SER A 156 5.64 -18.89 2.49
N ASP A 157 5.23 -17.90 1.69
CA ASP A 157 4.37 -18.14 0.49
C ASP A 157 4.72 -17.29 -0.76
N PHE A 158 5.71 -16.40 -0.68
CA PHE A 158 6.20 -15.63 -1.83
C PHE A 158 7.33 -16.37 -2.54
N SER A 159 7.07 -17.59 -2.99
CA SER A 159 7.97 -18.25 -3.94
C SER A 159 7.49 -17.86 -5.34
N PRO A 160 8.13 -16.91 -6.06
CA PRO A 160 7.87 -16.78 -7.48
C PRO A 160 8.25 -18.12 -8.09
N ASN A 161 7.30 -18.73 -8.78
CA ASN A 161 7.55 -19.93 -9.56
C ASN A 161 8.53 -19.55 -10.68
N ILE A 162 9.84 -19.62 -10.41
CA ILE A 162 10.88 -19.43 -11.40
C ILE A 162 10.92 -20.73 -12.20
N PRO A 163 10.51 -20.74 -13.48
CA PRO A 163 10.62 -21.94 -14.28
C PRO A 163 12.11 -22.30 -14.43
N PRO A 164 12.48 -23.58 -14.30
CA PRO A 164 13.83 -24.00 -14.65
C PRO A 164 14.06 -23.75 -16.15
N GLY A 165 15.26 -23.30 -16.48
CA GLY A 165 15.64 -22.73 -17.78
C GLY A 165 15.55 -23.65 -19.00
#